data_AF-K8EPA2-F1
#
_entry.id   AF-K8EPA2-F1
#
_cell.length_a   1.000
_cell.length_b   1.000
_cell.length_c   1.000
_cell.angle_alpha   90.00
_cell.angle_beta   90.00
_cell.angle_gamma   90.00
#
_symmetry.space_group_name_H-M   'P 1'
#
loop_
_entity.id
_entity.type
_entity.pdbx_description
1 polymer ?
#
loop_
_entity_poly.entity_id
_entity_poly.type
_entity_poly.pdbx_seq_one_letter_code
_entity_poly.pdbx_strand_id
1 'polypeptide(L)'
;MESTNNNNNNNNNNNARRRVQSIRDHVLLHSQQNAFSTFHDFEDDNGRDFLSNFNNNNARIHQTTTSMMTTHRTSSNTYASATGEPTSYEKMHGYVSQEPVCWEECVPETEFSHLMHTKPILEEVIYEKSKIEDMRREGGKIARITINRPEKRNAFTPKTIKEMQRCFDDARDDATVGVVVLRGAGDLAFCSGGDQSVRGDGGYVDEREERGGKKVPRLNVLDLQMQIRRLPKPVIASVAGYCVGGGHILHMICDLTIAADNAVFGQTGPKVGSFDAGYGSTHMARLIGQKKAREMWFLARMYDAKEALNMGLVNCVVPLKDLERETATWCREILRNSPTALRLTKNALNAAEDGQAGIQDLGGSATMLFYQSGEGAEGRRAFLEKRAPDFSQFQRFP
;
A
#
# COMPACT_ATOMS: atom_id res chain seq x y z
N MET A 1 20.13 -57.24 34.05
CA MET A 1 20.96 -56.78 32.92
C MET A 1 20.51 -55.38 32.48
N GLU A 2 20.56 -54.41 33.39
CA GLU A 2 20.23 -53.00 33.11
C GLU A 2 21.14 -52.13 33.98
N SER A 3 22.39 -51.97 33.56
CA SER A 3 23.28 -50.94 34.14
C SER A 3 24.43 -50.51 33.23
N THR A 4 24.58 -51.11 32.04
CA THR A 4 25.69 -50.80 31.13
C THR A 4 25.34 -49.87 29.96
N ASN A 5 24.07 -49.49 29.76
CA ASN A 5 23.66 -48.73 28.58
C ASN A 5 23.54 -47.20 28.78
N ASN A 6 23.66 -46.69 30.01
CA ASN A 6 23.49 -45.24 30.28
C ASN A 6 24.80 -44.44 30.27
N ASN A 7 25.96 -45.10 30.40
CA ASN A 7 27.26 -44.41 30.42
C ASN A 7 27.81 -44.08 29.03
N ASN A 8 27.44 -44.85 27.98
CA ASN A 8 27.93 -44.60 26.62
C ASN A 8 27.25 -43.39 25.94
N ASN A 9 25.97 -43.14 26.24
CA ASN A 9 25.25 -41.99 25.66
C ASN A 9 25.69 -40.65 26.26
N ASN A 10 26.03 -40.60 27.55
CA ASN A 10 26.52 -39.36 28.18
C ASN A 10 27.94 -38.98 27.74
N ASN A 11 28.82 -39.97 27.49
CA ASN A 11 30.17 -39.70 26.99
C ASN A 11 30.18 -39.21 25.53
N ASN A 12 29.31 -39.73 24.67
CA ASN A 12 29.20 -39.27 23.29
C ASN A 12 28.64 -37.85 23.17
N ASN A 13 27.65 -37.49 23.99
CA ASN A 13 27.10 -36.13 24.01
C ASN A 13 28.09 -35.09 24.57
N ASN A 14 28.90 -35.46 25.56
CA ASN A 14 29.94 -34.57 26.09
C ASN A 14 31.10 -34.38 25.11
N ASN A 15 31.48 -35.40 24.34
CA ASN A 15 32.50 -35.28 23.30
C ASN A 15 32.01 -34.47 22.09
N ALA A 16 30.73 -34.59 21.71
CA ALA A 16 30.14 -33.76 20.66
C ALA A 16 30.05 -32.28 21.08
N ARG A 17 29.65 -31.98 22.32
CA ARG A 17 29.62 -30.61 22.85
C ARG A 17 31.02 -30.00 22.97
N ARG A 18 32.03 -30.76 23.38
CA ARG A 18 33.43 -30.31 23.41
C ARG A 18 34.00 -30.03 22.02
N ARG A 19 33.64 -30.81 20.99
CA ARG A 19 34.03 -30.54 19.59
C ARG A 19 33.36 -29.29 19.02
N VAL A 20 32.07 -29.07 19.29
CA VAL A 20 31.36 -27.85 18.83
C VAL A 20 31.88 -26.60 19.53
N GLN A 21 32.24 -26.69 20.82
CA GLN A 21 32.84 -25.58 21.55
C GLN A 21 34.26 -25.28 21.05
N SER A 22 35.10 -26.31 20.83
CA SER A 22 36.44 -26.16 20.25
C SER A 22 36.43 -25.53 18.86
N ILE A 23 35.45 -25.86 18.01
CA ILE A 23 35.29 -25.24 16.68
C ILE A 23 34.83 -23.77 16.81
N ARG A 24 33.91 -23.46 17.73
CA ARG A 24 33.51 -22.07 18.02
C ARG A 24 34.67 -21.23 18.53
N ASP A 25 35.47 -21.77 19.43
CA ASP A 25 36.62 -21.07 20.01
C ASP A 25 37.72 -20.86 18.95
N HIS A 26 37.92 -21.82 18.03
CA HIS A 26 38.85 -21.67 16.89
C HIS A 26 38.39 -20.61 15.88
N VAL A 27 37.09 -20.50 15.62
CA VAL A 27 36.50 -19.49 14.72
C VAL A 27 36.50 -18.09 15.36
N LEU A 28 36.35 -18.01 16.68
CA LEU A 28 36.48 -16.76 17.44
C LEU A 28 37.93 -16.27 17.55
N LEU A 29 38.90 -17.18 17.73
CA LEU A 29 40.33 -16.84 17.72
C LEU A 29 40.81 -16.39 16.33
N HIS A 30 40.37 -17.05 15.25
CA HIS A 30 40.72 -16.62 13.89
C HIS A 30 40.04 -15.30 13.48
N SER A 31 38.82 -15.02 13.94
CA SER A 31 38.15 -13.75 13.65
C SER A 31 38.72 -12.58 14.47
N GLN A 32 39.18 -12.82 15.70
CA GLN A 32 39.88 -11.80 16.50
C GLN A 32 41.33 -11.57 16.06
N GLN A 33 42.08 -12.61 15.64
CA GLN A 33 43.43 -12.42 15.10
C GLN A 33 43.43 -11.68 13.75
N ASN A 34 42.45 -11.92 12.88
CA ASN A 34 42.30 -11.13 11.65
C ASN A 34 41.82 -9.69 11.92
N ALA A 35 41.02 -9.46 12.96
CA ALA A 35 40.63 -8.11 13.35
C ALA A 35 41.79 -7.30 13.94
N PHE A 36 42.74 -7.94 14.63
CA PHE A 36 43.91 -7.25 15.21
C PHE A 36 45.08 -7.08 14.22
N SER A 37 45.27 -7.97 13.24
CA SER A 37 46.29 -7.78 12.20
C SER A 37 45.93 -6.69 11.20
N THR A 38 44.64 -6.41 10.99
CA THR A 38 44.19 -5.37 10.05
C THR A 38 44.29 -3.95 10.61
N PHE A 39 44.60 -3.79 11.91
CA PHE A 39 44.68 -2.49 12.57
C PHE A 39 46.11 -1.96 12.78
N HIS A 40 47.16 -2.74 12.46
CA HIS A 40 48.55 -2.30 12.64
C HIS A 40 49.28 -1.86 11.36
N ASP A 41 48.69 -2.03 10.18
CA ASP A 41 49.31 -1.66 8.89
C ASP A 41 48.79 -0.34 8.28
N PHE A 42 48.26 0.58 9.09
CA PHE A 42 47.72 1.87 8.63
C PHE A 42 48.35 3.09 9.34
N GLU A 43 49.66 3.05 9.60
CA GLU A 43 50.45 4.22 10.04
C GLU A 43 51.51 4.65 9.01
N ASP A 44 51.22 4.55 7.71
CA ASP A 44 52.00 5.21 6.66
C ASP A 44 51.22 6.39 6.05
N ASP A 45 51.95 7.40 5.57
CA ASP A 45 51.45 8.71 5.09
C ASP A 45 50.29 8.63 4.07
N ASN A 46 50.09 7.49 3.40
CA ASN A 46 48.96 7.23 2.51
C ASN A 46 47.59 7.08 3.21
N GLY A 47 47.55 6.72 4.49
CA GLY A 47 46.32 6.56 5.27
C GLY A 47 45.67 7.89 5.67
N ARG A 48 46.49 8.94 5.88
CA ARG A 48 46.01 10.29 6.22
C ARG A 48 45.38 10.99 5.02
N ASP A 49 45.92 10.76 3.82
CA ASP A 49 45.35 11.29 2.57
C ASP A 49 44.05 10.59 2.17
N PHE A 50 43.86 9.32 2.51
CA PHE A 50 42.59 8.64 2.29
C PHE A 50 41.48 9.18 3.19
N LEU A 51 41.77 9.39 4.49
CA LEU A 51 40.80 9.95 5.45
C LEU A 51 40.49 11.44 5.18
N SER A 52 41.46 12.23 4.72
CA SER A 52 41.23 13.63 4.34
C SER A 52 40.37 13.74 3.07
N ASN A 53 40.62 12.89 2.07
CA ASN A 53 39.81 12.83 0.85
C ASN A 53 38.41 12.27 1.09
N PHE A 54 38.26 11.29 2.00
CA PHE A 54 36.96 10.75 2.38
C PHE A 54 36.10 11.78 3.14
N ASN A 55 36.70 12.55 4.06
CA ASN A 55 36.02 13.63 4.77
C ASN A 55 35.67 14.82 3.87
N ASN A 56 36.55 15.20 2.94
CA ASN A 56 36.27 16.26 1.96
C ASN A 56 35.19 15.85 0.96
N ASN A 57 35.16 14.58 0.54
CA ASN A 57 34.08 14.07 -0.32
C ASN A 57 32.75 13.98 0.42
N ASN A 58 32.73 13.58 1.70
CA ASN A 58 31.50 13.60 2.50
C ASN A 58 31.01 15.02 2.81
N ALA A 59 31.92 15.98 3.03
CA ALA A 59 31.57 17.39 3.20
C ALA A 59 31.01 18.01 1.90
N ARG A 60 31.57 17.65 0.73
CA ARG A 60 31.02 18.02 -0.59
C ARG A 60 29.68 17.36 -0.87
N ILE A 61 29.50 16.08 -0.53
CA ILE A 61 28.22 15.38 -0.68
C ILE A 61 27.17 16.03 0.24
N HIS A 62 27.52 16.39 1.48
CA HIS A 62 26.64 17.13 2.39
C HIS A 62 26.31 18.55 1.90
N GLN A 63 27.28 19.32 1.42
CA GLN A 63 27.01 20.66 0.85
C GLN A 63 26.18 20.59 -0.43
N THR A 64 26.38 19.57 -1.27
CA THR A 64 25.60 19.37 -2.50
C THR A 64 24.17 18.91 -2.18
N THR A 65 23.98 18.06 -1.16
CA THR A 65 22.62 17.69 -0.69
C THR A 65 21.92 18.84 0.04
N THR A 66 22.64 19.67 0.80
CA THR A 66 22.05 20.85 1.46
C THR A 66 21.72 21.97 0.47
N SER A 67 22.52 22.16 -0.59
CA SER A 67 22.23 23.11 -1.67
C SER A 67 21.10 22.64 -2.60
N MET A 68 20.89 21.33 -2.74
CA MET A 68 19.72 20.78 -3.46
C MET A 68 18.45 20.78 -2.60
N MET A 69 18.57 20.86 -1.27
CA MET A 69 17.42 20.92 -0.35
C MET A 69 16.92 22.35 -0.08
N THR A 70 17.57 23.40 -0.60
CA THR A 70 17.18 24.80 -0.36
C THR A 70 16.43 25.46 -1.52
N THR A 71 16.14 24.75 -2.61
CA THR A 71 15.09 25.18 -3.55
C THR A 71 13.73 24.68 -3.07
N HIS A 72 13.08 25.48 -2.22
CA HIS A 72 11.65 25.37 -1.97
C HIS A 72 10.88 25.50 -3.29
N ARG A 73 10.56 24.38 -3.94
CA ARG A 73 9.42 24.28 -4.85
C ARG A 73 8.17 24.09 -4.01
N THR A 74 7.60 25.20 -3.60
CA THR A 74 6.17 25.33 -3.33
C THR A 74 5.38 24.88 -4.57
N SER A 75 4.40 23.99 -4.39
CA SER A 75 3.42 23.54 -5.39
C SER A 75 3.96 22.95 -6.70
N SER A 76 3.57 21.71 -7.01
CA SER A 76 3.68 21.10 -8.34
C SER A 76 2.76 21.79 -9.35
N ASN A 77 3.03 23.06 -9.67
CA ASN A 77 2.61 23.67 -10.93
C ASN A 77 3.67 23.32 -11.98
N THR A 78 3.64 22.10 -12.50
CA THR A 78 4.52 21.73 -13.63
C THR A 78 3.77 20.93 -14.69
N TYR A 79 2.69 21.50 -15.21
CA TYR A 79 2.20 21.15 -16.55
C TYR A 79 1.76 22.36 -17.37
N ALA A 80 1.58 23.54 -16.76
CA ALA A 80 1.32 24.76 -17.51
C ALA A 80 2.61 25.26 -18.20
N SER A 81 2.59 25.27 -19.52
CA SER A 81 3.56 26.02 -20.30
C SER A 81 3.48 27.49 -19.98
N ALA A 82 4.61 28.09 -19.59
CA ALA A 82 4.73 29.54 -19.40
C ALA A 82 4.47 30.33 -20.71
N THR A 83 4.47 29.66 -21.86
CA THR A 83 4.32 30.27 -23.20
C THR A 83 2.97 29.97 -23.86
N GLY A 84 2.10 29.16 -23.24
CA GLY A 84 0.86 28.67 -23.84
C GLY A 84 1.05 27.58 -24.91
N GLU A 85 2.29 27.23 -25.27
CA GLU A 85 2.57 26.09 -26.15
C GLU A 85 2.61 24.77 -25.38
N PRO A 86 2.08 23.65 -25.89
CA PRO A 86 2.16 22.36 -25.20
C PRO A 86 3.61 22.01 -24.82
N THR A 87 3.82 21.64 -23.57
CA THR A 87 5.10 21.14 -23.06
C THR A 87 5.56 19.91 -23.85
N SER A 88 6.85 19.60 -23.84
CA SER A 88 7.36 18.37 -24.47
C SER A 88 6.66 17.11 -23.93
N TYR A 89 6.31 17.12 -22.63
CA TYR A 89 5.54 16.06 -21.99
C TYR A 89 4.12 15.97 -22.56
N GLU A 90 3.41 17.09 -22.67
CA GLU A 90 2.06 17.12 -23.27
C GLU A 90 2.07 16.73 -24.75
N LYS A 91 3.14 17.02 -25.48
CA LYS A 91 3.27 16.56 -26.87
C LYS A 91 3.41 15.04 -26.96
N MET A 92 4.09 14.40 -26.00
CA MET A 92 4.35 12.96 -26.01
C MET A 92 3.24 12.15 -25.35
N HIS A 93 2.65 12.66 -24.28
CA HIS A 93 1.69 11.93 -23.44
C HIS A 93 0.27 12.52 -23.50
N GLY A 94 0.10 13.70 -24.09
CA GLY A 94 -1.14 14.46 -24.23
C GLY A 94 -1.50 15.29 -22.99
N TYR A 95 -2.44 16.23 -23.17
CA TYR A 95 -2.89 17.17 -22.12
C TYR A 95 -3.79 16.51 -21.06
N VAL A 96 -3.46 16.64 -19.77
CA VAL A 96 -4.24 16.13 -18.64
C VAL A 96 -5.26 17.18 -18.19
N SER A 97 -6.55 16.85 -18.28
CA SER A 97 -7.63 17.76 -17.86
C SER A 97 -7.53 18.11 -16.38
N GLN A 98 -7.71 19.40 -16.07
CA GLN A 98 -7.84 19.94 -14.73
C GLN A 98 -9.31 20.26 -14.38
N GLU A 99 -10.24 20.00 -15.29
CA GLU A 99 -11.66 20.29 -15.10
C GLU A 99 -12.27 19.45 -13.97
N PRO A 100 -13.30 19.94 -13.26
CA PRO A 100 -14.02 19.16 -12.28
C PRO A 100 -14.54 17.84 -12.86
N VAL A 101 -14.46 16.76 -12.10
CA VAL A 101 -15.04 15.47 -12.49
C VAL A 101 -16.56 15.54 -12.36
N CYS A 102 -17.27 15.05 -13.39
CA CYS A 102 -18.71 14.88 -13.31
C CYS A 102 -19.04 13.49 -12.74
N TRP A 103 -19.67 13.47 -11.57
CA TRP A 103 -19.99 12.23 -10.85
C TRP A 103 -21.42 11.74 -11.15
N GLU A 104 -21.58 10.41 -11.18
CA GLU A 104 -22.86 9.71 -11.24
C GLU A 104 -22.93 8.74 -10.05
N GLU A 105 -23.93 8.90 -9.20
CA GLU A 105 -24.15 8.00 -8.05
C GLU A 105 -24.51 6.61 -8.55
N CYS A 106 -23.84 5.61 -7.98
CA CYS A 106 -23.90 4.22 -8.38
C CYS A 106 -24.32 3.37 -7.18
N VAL A 107 -24.98 2.26 -7.47
CA VAL A 107 -25.30 1.23 -6.49
C VAL A 107 -24.68 -0.08 -6.99
N PRO A 108 -23.79 -0.73 -6.22
CA PRO A 108 -23.22 -2.02 -6.60
C PRO A 108 -24.33 -3.04 -6.86
N GLU A 109 -24.26 -3.77 -7.97
CA GLU A 109 -25.14 -4.91 -8.18
C GLU A 109 -24.80 -6.02 -7.17
N THR A 110 -25.82 -6.66 -6.60
CA THR A 110 -25.64 -7.87 -5.80
C THR A 110 -26.35 -9.03 -6.50
N GLU A 111 -25.87 -10.27 -6.29
CA GLU A 111 -26.53 -11.47 -6.84
C GLU A 111 -28.03 -11.52 -6.52
N PHE A 112 -28.46 -10.94 -5.39
CA PHE A 112 -29.86 -10.87 -4.96
C PHE A 112 -30.67 -9.73 -5.59
N SER A 113 -30.02 -8.71 -6.17
CA SER A 113 -30.68 -7.57 -6.81
C SER A 113 -31.56 -8.00 -7.97
N HIS A 114 -31.12 -9.01 -8.72
CA HIS A 114 -31.88 -9.58 -9.83
C HIS A 114 -33.09 -10.40 -9.38
N LEU A 115 -33.04 -11.01 -8.18
CA LEU A 115 -34.15 -11.80 -7.64
C LEU A 115 -35.23 -10.94 -6.95
N MET A 116 -34.84 -9.87 -6.26
CA MET A 116 -35.76 -9.11 -5.40
C MET A 116 -36.27 -7.81 -6.04
N HIS A 117 -35.87 -7.48 -7.28
CA HIS A 117 -36.17 -6.20 -7.95
C HIS A 117 -35.89 -4.95 -7.09
N THR A 118 -35.02 -5.07 -6.08
CA THR A 118 -34.64 -3.97 -5.18
C THR A 118 -33.14 -3.77 -5.27
N LYS A 119 -32.74 -2.54 -5.59
CA LYS A 119 -31.32 -2.14 -5.57
C LYS A 119 -30.85 -2.06 -4.11
N PRO A 120 -29.68 -2.60 -3.76
CA PRO A 120 -29.17 -2.52 -2.40
C PRO A 120 -28.91 -1.05 -2.05
N ILE A 121 -29.48 -0.57 -0.95
CA ILE A 121 -29.27 0.82 -0.53
C ILE A 121 -27.93 0.88 0.24
N LEU A 122 -27.07 1.82 -0.14
CA LEU A 122 -25.91 2.20 0.67
C LEU A 122 -26.35 3.28 1.65
N GLU A 123 -26.15 3.07 2.95
CA GLU A 123 -26.58 4.02 3.98
C GLU A 123 -25.42 4.83 4.55
N GLU A 124 -24.26 4.21 4.71
CA GLU A 124 -23.08 4.76 5.40
C GLU A 124 -21.92 5.05 4.43
N VAL A 125 -22.12 4.80 3.13
CA VAL A 125 -21.16 5.01 2.05
C VAL A 125 -21.87 5.64 0.85
N ILE A 126 -21.25 6.65 0.23
CA ILE A 126 -21.65 7.15 -1.09
C ILE A 126 -20.69 6.54 -2.12
N TYR A 127 -21.25 5.99 -3.19
CA TYR A 127 -20.48 5.40 -4.28
C TYR A 127 -20.82 6.07 -5.60
N GLU A 128 -19.80 6.57 -6.30
CA GLU A 128 -19.96 7.31 -7.54
C GLU A 128 -18.94 6.85 -8.58
N LYS A 129 -19.26 7.01 -9.85
CA LYS A 129 -18.32 6.85 -10.97
C LYS A 129 -18.30 8.12 -11.80
N SER A 130 -17.16 8.44 -12.41
CA SER A 130 -17.11 9.52 -13.39
C SER A 130 -17.94 9.17 -14.63
N LYS A 131 -18.52 10.19 -15.27
CA LYS A 131 -19.35 10.00 -16.46
C LYS A 131 -18.56 9.45 -17.65
N ILE A 132 -19.27 8.85 -18.62
CA ILE A 132 -18.65 8.20 -19.78
C ILE A 132 -17.91 9.17 -20.71
N GLU A 133 -18.31 10.44 -20.73
CA GLU A 133 -17.64 11.49 -21.49
C GLU A 133 -16.20 11.71 -21.00
N ASP A 134 -15.97 11.56 -19.69
CA ASP A 134 -14.64 11.66 -19.09
C ASP A 134 -13.80 10.42 -19.48
N MET A 135 -14.40 9.23 -19.48
CA MET A 135 -13.73 7.97 -19.88
C MET A 135 -13.12 8.04 -21.30
N ARG A 136 -13.85 8.59 -22.27
CA ARG A 136 -13.35 8.68 -23.66
C ARG A 136 -12.16 9.61 -23.80
N ARG A 137 -12.03 10.60 -22.92
CA ARG A 137 -10.93 11.57 -22.90
C ARG A 137 -9.73 11.04 -22.12
N GLU A 138 -10.00 10.27 -21.07
CA GLU A 138 -9.01 9.96 -20.02
C GLU A 138 -8.48 8.52 -20.09
N GLY A 139 -9.14 7.61 -20.81
CA GLY A 139 -8.75 6.21 -20.96
C GLY A 139 -9.46 5.24 -20.00
N GLY A 140 -10.23 5.77 -19.04
CA GLY A 140 -11.05 4.98 -18.11
C GLY A 140 -11.88 5.88 -17.18
N LYS A 141 -12.77 5.28 -16.40
CA LYS A 141 -13.54 5.94 -15.35
C LYS A 141 -12.79 5.95 -14.03
N ILE A 142 -13.12 6.94 -13.20
CA ILE A 142 -12.72 7.03 -11.81
C ILE A 142 -13.90 6.56 -10.96
N ALA A 143 -13.67 5.63 -10.04
CA ALA A 143 -14.66 5.30 -9.01
C ALA A 143 -14.33 6.06 -7.72
N ARG A 144 -15.33 6.59 -7.03
CA ARG A 144 -15.20 7.32 -5.76
C ARG A 144 -16.03 6.65 -4.69
N ILE A 145 -15.36 6.24 -3.62
CA ILE A 145 -15.95 5.62 -2.43
C ILE A 145 -15.80 6.62 -1.29
N THR A 146 -16.92 7.12 -0.78
CA THR A 146 -16.95 8.15 0.27
C THR A 146 -17.58 7.58 1.54
N ILE A 147 -16.85 7.55 2.65
CA ILE A 147 -17.42 7.22 3.96
C ILE A 147 -18.37 8.36 4.36
N ASN A 148 -19.63 8.05 4.59
CA ASN A 148 -20.70 9.04 4.77
C ASN A 148 -21.30 9.00 6.19
N ARG A 149 -20.45 9.26 7.20
CA ARG A 149 -20.85 9.39 8.61
C ARG A 149 -20.19 10.62 9.27
N PRO A 150 -20.32 11.83 8.68
CA PRO A 150 -19.57 13.01 9.11
C PRO A 150 -19.86 13.42 10.57
N GLU A 151 -21.06 13.12 11.07
CA GLU A 151 -21.48 13.33 12.46
C GLU A 151 -20.67 12.51 13.47
N LYS A 152 -20.05 11.42 13.02
CA LYS A 152 -19.11 10.59 13.79
C LYS A 152 -17.67 10.70 13.27
N ARG A 153 -17.32 11.79 12.58
CA ARG A 153 -15.99 11.97 11.94
C ARG A 153 -15.63 10.80 11.00
N ASN A 154 -16.64 10.29 10.30
CA ASN A 154 -16.51 9.17 9.37
C ASN A 154 -15.92 7.91 10.04
N ALA A 155 -16.25 7.67 11.31
CA ALA A 155 -15.96 6.40 11.96
C ALA A 155 -16.71 5.25 11.26
N PHE A 156 -16.07 4.11 11.04
CA PHE A 156 -16.69 2.96 10.40
C PHE A 156 -17.30 1.98 11.41
N THR A 157 -18.48 1.47 11.09
CA THR A 157 -19.11 0.30 11.71
C THR A 157 -18.84 -0.94 10.86
N PRO A 158 -19.18 -2.17 11.32
CA PRO A 158 -19.13 -3.34 10.46
C PRO A 158 -19.96 -3.20 9.18
N LYS A 159 -21.06 -2.43 9.21
CA LYS A 159 -21.88 -2.13 8.03
C LYS A 159 -21.14 -1.21 7.05
N THR A 160 -20.56 -0.11 7.54
CA THR A 160 -19.75 0.80 6.70
C THR A 160 -18.69 0.00 5.92
N ILE A 161 -18.00 -0.92 6.62
CA ILE A 161 -17.00 -1.78 5.99
C ILE A 161 -17.61 -2.67 4.90
N LYS A 162 -18.72 -3.36 5.15
CA LYS A 162 -19.39 -4.20 4.14
C LYS A 162 -19.89 -3.41 2.94
N GLU A 163 -20.35 -2.18 3.15
CA GLU A 163 -20.74 -1.28 2.06
C GLU A 163 -19.54 -0.88 1.21
N MET A 164 -18.43 -0.48 1.83
CA MET A 164 -17.18 -0.22 1.10
C MET A 164 -16.70 -1.45 0.35
N GLN A 165 -16.76 -2.65 0.96
CA GLN A 165 -16.36 -3.89 0.29
C GLN A 165 -17.16 -4.16 -0.98
N ARG A 166 -18.49 -3.96 -0.94
CA ARG A 166 -19.35 -4.07 -2.13
C ARG A 166 -18.97 -3.06 -3.22
N CYS A 167 -18.62 -1.84 -2.83
CA CYS A 167 -18.18 -0.82 -3.79
C CYS A 167 -16.84 -1.16 -4.41
N PHE A 168 -15.89 -1.71 -3.64
CA PHE A 168 -14.61 -2.18 -4.16
C PHE A 168 -14.73 -3.40 -5.07
N ASP A 169 -15.67 -4.32 -4.81
CA ASP A 169 -15.95 -5.45 -5.71
C ASP A 169 -16.54 -4.97 -7.04
N ASP A 170 -17.53 -4.07 -7.00
CA ASP A 170 -18.06 -3.45 -8.21
C ASP A 170 -16.97 -2.69 -8.99
N ALA A 171 -16.17 -1.88 -8.30
CA ALA A 171 -15.06 -1.16 -8.91
C ALA A 171 -13.98 -2.10 -9.47
N ARG A 172 -13.79 -3.29 -8.91
CA ARG A 172 -12.85 -4.31 -9.40
C ARG A 172 -13.31 -4.89 -10.73
N ASP A 173 -14.58 -5.26 -10.81
CA ASP A 173 -15.15 -6.02 -11.92
C ASP A 173 -15.65 -5.14 -13.08
N ASP A 174 -15.86 -3.84 -12.83
CA ASP A 174 -16.15 -2.86 -13.89
C ASP A 174 -14.89 -2.58 -14.72
N ALA A 175 -14.79 -3.17 -15.92
CA ALA A 175 -13.67 -2.98 -16.84
C ALA A 175 -13.46 -1.52 -17.30
N THR A 176 -14.45 -0.64 -17.13
CA THR A 176 -14.32 0.79 -17.45
C THR A 176 -13.60 1.57 -16.36
N VAL A 177 -13.62 1.12 -15.10
CA VAL A 177 -12.93 1.79 -13.98
C VAL A 177 -11.45 1.47 -14.02
N GLY A 178 -10.59 2.49 -13.97
CA GLY A 178 -9.13 2.32 -13.91
C GLY A 178 -8.48 2.76 -12.61
N VAL A 179 -9.13 3.65 -11.83
CA VAL A 179 -8.62 4.17 -10.56
C VAL A 179 -9.76 4.32 -9.56
N VAL A 180 -9.48 4.08 -8.28
CA VAL A 180 -10.43 4.27 -7.17
C VAL A 180 -9.94 5.39 -6.25
N VAL A 181 -10.84 6.29 -5.87
CA VAL A 181 -10.61 7.31 -4.84
C VAL A 181 -11.37 6.91 -3.58
N LEU A 182 -10.68 6.85 -2.45
CA LEU A 182 -11.27 6.71 -1.11
C LEU A 182 -11.23 8.08 -0.41
N ARG A 183 -12.36 8.54 0.12
CA ARG A 183 -12.46 9.81 0.88
C ARG A 183 -13.48 9.75 2.01
N GLY A 184 -13.49 10.78 2.85
CA GLY A 184 -14.57 11.05 3.80
C GLY A 184 -15.58 12.07 3.26
N ALA A 185 -16.82 12.00 3.74
CA ALA A 185 -17.82 13.03 3.53
C ALA A 185 -17.50 14.28 4.37
N GLY A 186 -17.67 15.45 3.76
CA GLY A 186 -17.31 16.74 4.36
C GLY A 186 -15.79 16.96 4.47
N ASP A 187 -15.42 18.05 5.15
CA ASP A 187 -14.03 18.53 5.17
C ASP A 187 -13.31 18.29 6.52
N LEU A 188 -14.04 17.77 7.51
CA LEU A 188 -13.54 17.64 8.89
C LEU A 188 -12.82 16.33 9.15
N ALA A 189 -13.12 15.27 8.41
CA ALA A 189 -12.52 13.97 8.64
C ALA A 189 -12.53 13.11 7.37
N PHE A 190 -11.40 12.48 7.09
CA PHE A 190 -11.32 11.34 6.20
C PHE A 190 -11.99 10.14 6.88
N CYS A 191 -11.47 9.76 8.05
CA CYS A 191 -11.99 8.67 8.87
C CYS A 191 -11.32 8.67 10.25
N SER A 192 -12.11 8.51 11.32
CA SER A 192 -11.60 8.40 12.69
C SER A 192 -11.41 6.96 13.19
N GLY A 193 -11.51 5.96 12.31
CA GLY A 193 -11.36 4.54 12.64
C GLY A 193 -12.66 3.85 13.05
N GLY A 194 -12.55 2.75 13.78
CA GLY A 194 -13.72 1.98 14.21
C GLY A 194 -14.58 2.75 15.20
N ASP A 195 -15.89 2.76 14.96
CA ASP A 195 -16.85 3.43 15.83
C ASP A 195 -16.88 2.80 17.22
N GLN A 196 -16.36 3.52 18.21
CA GLN A 196 -16.24 3.00 19.58
C GLN A 196 -17.62 2.76 20.22
N SER A 197 -18.71 3.39 19.74
CA SER A 197 -20.04 3.16 20.33
C SER A 197 -20.61 1.77 20.02
N VAL A 198 -20.04 1.05 19.05
CA VAL A 198 -20.46 -0.32 18.68
C VAL A 198 -19.37 -1.36 18.94
N ARG A 199 -18.31 -0.97 19.65
CA ARG A 199 -17.25 -1.90 20.09
C ARG A 199 -17.72 -2.66 21.33
N GLY A 200 -17.68 -3.98 21.27
CA GLY A 200 -17.97 -4.88 22.38
C GLY A 200 -16.82 -5.84 22.64
N ASP A 201 -17.11 -6.90 23.40
CA ASP A 201 -16.17 -8.00 23.61
C ASP A 201 -15.92 -8.74 22.28
N GLY A 202 -14.66 -8.97 21.96
CA GLY A 202 -14.22 -9.64 20.73
C GLY A 202 -14.24 -8.80 19.44
N GLY A 203 -14.78 -7.58 19.41
CA GLY A 203 -14.76 -6.74 18.20
C GLY A 203 -15.91 -5.74 18.06
N TYR A 204 -16.15 -5.26 16.84
CA TYR A 204 -17.24 -4.34 16.52
C TYR A 204 -18.49 -5.13 16.14
N VAL A 205 -19.65 -4.72 16.64
CA VAL A 205 -20.90 -5.46 16.51
C VAL A 205 -21.90 -4.64 15.71
N ASP A 206 -22.51 -5.24 14.69
CA ASP A 206 -23.66 -4.65 14.01
C ASP A 206 -24.93 -5.06 14.76
N GLU A 207 -25.68 -4.10 15.29
CA GLU A 207 -26.90 -4.37 16.04
C GLU A 207 -28.01 -5.02 15.21
N ARG A 208 -27.95 -4.88 13.88
CA ARG A 208 -28.93 -5.46 12.95
C ARG A 208 -28.56 -6.87 12.51
N GLU A 209 -27.35 -7.34 12.81
CA GLU A 209 -26.86 -8.65 12.35
C GLU A 209 -26.77 -9.63 13.52
N GLU A 210 -27.59 -10.68 13.46
CA GLU A 210 -27.54 -11.81 14.38
C GLU A 210 -27.43 -13.12 13.60
N ARG A 211 -26.62 -14.05 14.09
CA ARG A 211 -26.55 -15.43 13.58
C ARG A 211 -26.93 -16.39 14.69
N GLY A 212 -28.05 -17.09 14.51
CA GLY A 212 -28.57 -18.03 15.52
C GLY A 212 -28.91 -17.35 16.85
N GLY A 213 -29.46 -16.12 16.80
CA GLY A 213 -29.82 -15.34 18.00
C GLY A 213 -28.63 -14.77 18.78
N LYS A 214 -27.43 -14.75 18.18
CA LYS A 214 -26.22 -14.17 18.78
C LYS A 214 -25.63 -13.09 17.88
N LYS A 215 -25.26 -11.97 18.51
CA LYS A 215 -24.46 -10.92 17.90
C LYS A 215 -23.05 -11.43 17.61
N VAL A 216 -22.54 -11.14 16.42
CA VAL A 216 -21.21 -11.62 15.98
C VAL A 216 -20.24 -10.44 15.96
N PRO A 217 -19.24 -10.40 16.85
CA PRO A 217 -18.20 -9.37 16.79
C PRO A 217 -17.31 -9.55 15.56
N ARG A 218 -16.90 -8.44 14.95
CA ARG A 218 -16.13 -8.41 13.70
C ARG A 218 -14.94 -7.47 13.79
N LEU A 219 -13.90 -7.82 13.02
CA LEU A 219 -12.77 -6.95 12.64
C LEU A 219 -12.65 -6.92 11.12
N ASN A 220 -13.78 -6.87 10.41
CA ASN A 220 -13.85 -6.99 8.94
C ASN A 220 -13.15 -5.86 8.17
N VAL A 221 -12.71 -4.79 8.84
CA VAL A 221 -11.81 -3.81 8.23
C VAL A 221 -10.51 -4.46 7.73
N LEU A 222 -10.06 -5.55 8.35
CA LEU A 222 -8.91 -6.33 7.89
C LEU A 222 -9.15 -6.95 6.51
N ASP A 223 -10.38 -7.40 6.24
CA ASP A 223 -10.77 -7.93 4.93
C ASP A 223 -10.77 -6.81 3.87
N LEU A 224 -11.26 -5.62 4.24
CA LEU A 224 -11.22 -4.44 3.37
C LEU A 224 -9.78 -3.98 3.07
N GLN A 225 -8.89 -3.98 4.07
CA GLN A 225 -7.46 -3.69 3.86
C GLN A 225 -6.86 -4.64 2.81
N MET A 226 -7.13 -5.93 2.92
CA MET A 226 -6.68 -6.92 1.94
C MET A 226 -7.31 -6.69 0.56
N GLN A 227 -8.59 -6.33 0.50
CA GLN A 227 -9.28 -6.05 -0.76
C GLN A 227 -8.66 -4.84 -1.49
N ILE A 228 -8.37 -3.75 -0.78
CA ILE A 228 -7.69 -2.56 -1.33
C ILE A 228 -6.30 -2.94 -1.84
N ARG A 229 -5.53 -3.67 -1.03
CA ARG A 229 -4.15 -4.06 -1.36
C ARG A 229 -4.07 -4.96 -2.59
N ARG A 230 -4.99 -5.92 -2.73
CA ARG A 230 -5.02 -6.88 -3.85
C ARG A 230 -5.79 -6.36 -5.07
N LEU A 231 -6.47 -5.22 -4.97
CA LEU A 231 -7.19 -4.63 -6.09
C LEU A 231 -6.22 -4.40 -7.26
N PRO A 232 -6.51 -4.89 -8.48
CA PRO A 232 -5.61 -4.74 -9.64
C PRO A 232 -5.67 -3.34 -10.28
N LYS A 233 -6.13 -2.34 -9.51
CA LYS A 233 -6.33 -0.95 -9.89
C LYS A 233 -5.73 -0.06 -8.80
N PRO A 234 -5.10 1.07 -9.16
CA PRO A 234 -4.60 2.03 -8.16
C PRO A 234 -5.73 2.61 -7.31
N VAL A 235 -5.45 2.80 -6.02
CA VAL A 235 -6.35 3.41 -5.04
C VAL A 235 -5.67 4.63 -4.42
N ILE A 236 -6.33 5.79 -4.51
CA ILE A 236 -5.85 7.04 -3.93
C ILE A 236 -6.71 7.40 -2.72
N ALA A 237 -6.08 7.61 -1.56
CA ALA A 237 -6.74 8.26 -0.43
C ALA A 237 -6.70 9.78 -0.62
N SER A 238 -7.89 10.40 -0.68
CA SER A 238 -8.05 11.85 -0.73
C SER A 238 -8.46 12.36 0.65
N VAL A 239 -7.50 12.89 1.40
CA VAL A 239 -7.60 13.08 2.85
C VAL A 239 -7.84 14.55 3.20
N ALA A 240 -9.04 14.86 3.70
CA ALA A 240 -9.35 16.13 4.36
C ALA A 240 -9.58 15.92 5.86
N GLY A 241 -9.06 16.81 6.69
CA GLY A 241 -9.25 16.76 8.14
C GLY A 241 -8.68 15.50 8.82
N TYR A 242 -9.37 15.01 9.86
CA TYR A 242 -8.89 13.90 10.69
C TYR A 242 -8.80 12.55 9.94
N CYS A 243 -7.61 11.96 10.00
CA CYS A 243 -7.26 10.63 9.51
C CYS A 243 -6.61 9.84 10.65
N VAL A 244 -7.42 9.16 11.47
CA VAL A 244 -7.02 8.71 12.81
C VAL A 244 -7.35 7.24 13.05
N GLY A 245 -6.49 6.53 13.78
CA GLY A 245 -6.72 5.15 14.21
C GLY A 245 -6.91 4.20 13.03
N GLY A 246 -8.05 3.50 12.97
CA GLY A 246 -8.38 2.65 11.82
C GLY A 246 -8.42 3.42 10.48
N GLY A 247 -8.85 4.68 10.49
CA GLY A 247 -8.83 5.55 9.32
C GLY A 247 -7.41 5.92 8.90
N HIS A 248 -6.52 6.08 9.88
CA HIS A 248 -5.09 6.25 9.62
C HIS A 248 -4.47 5.02 8.90
N ILE A 249 -5.03 3.84 9.09
CA ILE A 249 -4.54 2.62 8.42
C ILE A 249 -5.13 2.49 7.02
N LEU A 250 -6.38 2.93 6.84
CA LEU A 250 -7.03 2.92 5.53
C LEU A 250 -6.34 3.84 4.51
N HIS A 251 -5.78 5.00 4.90
CA HIS A 251 -5.00 5.80 3.93
C HIS A 251 -3.66 5.15 3.61
N MET A 252 -2.97 4.56 4.59
CA MET A 252 -1.68 3.90 4.37
C MET A 252 -1.77 2.66 3.49
N ILE A 253 -2.91 1.96 3.47
CA ILE A 253 -3.11 0.78 2.61
C ILE A 253 -3.50 1.16 1.18
N CYS A 254 -3.96 2.39 0.95
CA CYS A 254 -4.10 2.92 -0.41
C CYS A 254 -2.71 3.08 -1.05
N ASP A 255 -2.65 2.98 -2.38
CA ASP A 255 -1.37 3.04 -3.09
C ASP A 255 -0.74 4.44 -3.01
N LEU A 256 -1.57 5.48 -2.96
CA LEU A 256 -1.16 6.88 -2.88
C LEU A 256 -2.08 7.66 -1.93
N THR A 257 -1.57 8.71 -1.30
CA THR A 257 -2.33 9.64 -0.47
C THR A 257 -2.07 11.09 -0.89
N ILE A 258 -3.16 11.81 -1.18
CA ILE A 258 -3.17 13.26 -1.39
C ILE A 258 -3.90 13.88 -0.22
N ALA A 259 -3.24 14.81 0.49
CA ALA A 259 -3.76 15.43 1.69
C ALA A 259 -4.12 16.91 1.44
N ALA A 260 -5.22 17.36 2.03
CA ALA A 260 -5.48 18.77 2.21
C ALA A 260 -4.55 19.35 3.29
N ASP A 261 -4.30 20.66 3.23
CA ASP A 261 -3.57 21.42 4.24
C ASP A 261 -4.19 21.35 5.64
N ASN A 262 -5.49 21.08 5.74
CA ASN A 262 -6.20 20.87 7.00
C ASN A 262 -6.11 19.43 7.55
N ALA A 263 -5.40 18.51 6.87
CA ALA A 263 -5.36 17.11 7.27
C ALA A 263 -4.56 16.89 8.56
N VAL A 264 -5.02 15.95 9.38
CA VAL A 264 -4.42 15.59 10.66
C VAL A 264 -4.31 14.08 10.77
N PHE A 265 -3.11 13.57 10.97
CA PHE A 265 -2.77 12.14 10.95
C PHE A 265 -2.36 11.65 12.34
N GLY A 266 -2.80 10.46 12.73
CA GLY A 266 -2.26 9.86 13.95
C GLY A 266 -2.86 8.51 14.34
N GLN A 267 -2.11 7.79 15.16
CA GLN A 267 -2.60 6.58 15.82
C GLN A 267 -3.11 6.92 17.22
N THR A 268 -4.22 6.29 17.62
CA THR A 268 -4.80 6.45 18.96
C THR A 268 -4.88 5.15 19.73
N GLY A 269 -4.54 4.01 19.09
CA GLY A 269 -4.77 2.67 19.62
C GLY A 269 -4.40 2.51 21.10
N PRO A 270 -3.14 2.77 21.52
CA PRO A 270 -2.74 2.59 22.91
C PRO A 270 -3.53 3.45 23.91
N LYS A 271 -4.04 4.62 23.51
CA LYS A 271 -4.89 5.48 24.35
C LYS A 271 -6.33 4.96 24.50
N VAL A 272 -6.79 4.12 23.57
CA VAL A 272 -8.15 3.54 23.56
C VAL A 272 -8.15 2.02 23.74
N GLY A 273 -7.03 1.44 24.21
CA GLY A 273 -6.88 0.01 24.42
C GLY A 273 -7.03 -0.81 23.13
N SER A 274 -6.41 -0.37 22.04
CA SER A 274 -6.42 -1.02 20.73
C SER A 274 -5.04 -0.95 20.07
N PHE A 275 -4.81 -1.70 19.00
CA PHE A 275 -3.62 -1.64 18.17
C PHE A 275 -3.90 -2.32 16.82
N ASP A 276 -3.08 -2.04 15.82
CA ASP A 276 -3.01 -2.82 14.58
C ASP A 276 -1.56 -3.24 14.34
N ALA A 277 -1.28 -4.52 14.57
CA ALA A 277 0.05 -5.10 14.42
C ALA A 277 0.29 -5.68 13.00
N GLY A 278 -0.69 -5.57 12.11
CA GLY A 278 -0.56 -5.91 10.69
C GLY A 278 0.00 -4.73 9.91
N TYR A 279 -0.65 -4.38 8.78
CA TYR A 279 -0.24 -3.25 7.95
C TYR A 279 -0.21 -1.92 8.73
N GLY A 280 -1.03 -1.76 9.77
CA GLY A 280 -1.00 -0.57 10.60
C GLY A 280 0.35 -0.32 11.28
N SER A 281 1.16 -1.36 11.51
CA SER A 281 2.49 -1.24 12.10
C SER A 281 3.62 -1.56 11.11
N THR A 282 3.53 -2.69 10.40
CA THR A 282 4.62 -3.17 9.54
C THR A 282 4.76 -2.34 8.28
N HIS A 283 3.65 -2.04 7.61
CA HIS A 283 3.64 -1.21 6.40
C HIS A 283 3.93 0.25 6.72
N MET A 284 3.41 0.78 7.84
CA MET A 284 3.80 2.11 8.33
C MET A 284 5.33 2.23 8.44
N ALA A 285 6.01 1.23 9.00
CA ALA A 285 7.47 1.26 9.11
C ALA A 285 8.20 1.18 7.75
N ARG A 286 7.56 0.66 6.69
CA ARG A 286 8.08 0.72 5.31
C ARG A 286 7.93 2.09 4.68
N LEU A 287 6.84 2.80 5.01
CA LEU A 287 6.59 4.15 4.51
C LEU A 287 7.51 5.19 5.18
N ILE A 288 7.54 5.23 6.52
CA ILE A 288 8.15 6.33 7.29
C ILE A 288 9.35 5.90 8.15
N GLY A 289 9.77 4.64 8.04
CA GLY A 289 10.87 4.08 8.81
C GLY A 289 10.53 3.73 10.26
N GLN A 290 11.38 2.90 10.88
CA GLN A 290 11.14 2.31 12.20
C GLN A 290 11.01 3.33 13.33
N LYS A 291 11.79 4.43 13.29
CA LYS A 291 11.78 5.44 14.36
C LYS A 291 10.45 6.18 14.39
N LYS A 292 9.97 6.68 13.23
CA LYS A 292 8.73 7.44 13.16
C LYS A 292 7.50 6.56 13.35
N ALA A 293 7.48 5.34 12.80
CA ALA A 293 6.37 4.41 13.05
C ALA A 293 6.17 4.12 14.56
N ARG A 294 7.27 3.87 15.29
CA ARG A 294 7.22 3.69 16.75
C ARG A 294 6.82 4.95 17.49
N GLU A 295 7.28 6.12 17.05
CA GLU A 295 6.89 7.41 17.62
C GLU A 295 5.37 7.63 17.52
N MET A 296 4.79 7.42 16.33
CA MET A 296 3.35 7.58 16.11
C MET A 296 2.53 6.61 16.97
N TRP A 297 2.93 5.34 17.04
CA TRP A 297 2.22 4.33 17.84
C TRP A 297 2.37 4.55 19.34
N PHE A 298 3.59 4.72 19.84
CA PHE A 298 3.87 4.74 21.29
C PHE A 298 3.42 6.05 21.95
N LEU A 299 3.55 7.18 21.25
CA LEU A 299 3.16 8.47 21.82
C LEU A 299 1.72 8.85 21.46
N ALA A 300 1.12 8.22 20.44
CA ALA A 300 -0.23 8.51 19.96
C ALA A 300 -0.45 10.03 19.81
N ARG A 301 0.51 10.69 19.14
CA ARG A 301 0.48 12.10 18.76
C ARG A 301 -0.23 12.28 17.43
N MET A 302 -0.72 13.49 17.20
CA MET A 302 -1.25 13.93 15.92
C MET A 302 -0.20 14.73 15.18
N TYR A 303 -0.19 14.61 13.86
CA TYR A 303 0.75 15.24 12.95
C TYR A 303 -0.03 15.97 11.87
N ASP A 304 0.37 17.18 11.53
CA ASP A 304 -0.27 17.93 10.45
C ASP A 304 0.13 17.40 9.05
N ALA A 305 -0.52 17.91 8.01
CA ALA A 305 -0.25 17.53 6.63
C ALA A 305 1.21 17.77 6.21
N LYS A 306 1.84 18.84 6.73
CA LYS A 306 3.22 19.18 6.38
C LYS A 306 4.22 18.22 7.04
N GLU A 307 4.01 17.88 8.30
CA GLU A 307 4.77 16.86 9.01
C GLU A 307 4.62 15.49 8.34
N ALA A 308 3.39 15.13 7.95
CA ALA A 308 3.11 13.90 7.22
C ALA A 308 3.86 13.84 5.88
N LEU A 309 3.89 14.94 5.12
CA LEU A 309 4.66 15.02 3.88
C LEU A 309 6.16 14.89 4.13
N ASN A 310 6.68 15.61 5.12
CA ASN A 310 8.12 15.62 5.43
C ASN A 310 8.65 14.25 5.88
N MET A 311 7.80 13.40 6.48
CA MET A 311 8.19 12.05 6.88
C MET A 311 7.95 10.97 5.80
N GLY A 312 7.37 11.34 4.65
CA GLY A 312 7.03 10.41 3.57
C GLY A 312 5.74 9.63 3.79
N LEU A 313 4.85 10.09 4.67
CA LEU A 313 3.57 9.44 4.95
C LEU A 313 2.51 9.71 3.87
N VAL A 314 2.61 10.86 3.20
CA VAL A 314 1.70 11.29 2.12
C VAL A 314 2.50 11.77 0.91
N ASN A 315 1.92 11.66 -0.28
CA ASN A 315 2.62 11.97 -1.54
C ASN A 315 2.55 13.46 -1.89
N CYS A 316 1.43 14.12 -1.58
CA CYS A 316 1.18 15.52 -1.92
C CYS A 316 0.33 16.21 -0.85
N VAL A 317 0.55 17.52 -0.66
CA VAL A 317 -0.27 18.40 0.17
C VAL A 317 -0.71 19.59 -0.65
N VAL A 318 -2.02 19.84 -0.70
CA VAL A 318 -2.64 20.97 -1.42
C VAL A 318 -3.61 21.73 -0.51
N PRO A 319 -3.98 22.99 -0.82
CA PRO A 319 -5.06 23.65 -0.11
C PRO A 319 -6.34 22.82 -0.15
N LEU A 320 -7.12 22.79 0.94
CA LEU A 320 -8.38 22.01 1.01
C LEU A 320 -9.29 22.22 -0.20
N LYS A 321 -9.46 23.46 -0.65
CA LYS A 321 -10.29 23.83 -1.82
C LYS A 321 -9.82 23.19 -3.14
N ASP A 322 -8.56 22.78 -3.20
CA ASP A 322 -7.91 22.23 -4.39
C ASP A 322 -7.79 20.70 -4.34
N LEU A 323 -8.14 20.06 -3.22
CA LEU A 323 -7.98 18.62 -2.98
C LEU A 323 -8.68 17.75 -4.03
N GLU A 324 -9.94 18.06 -4.37
CA GLU A 324 -10.71 17.32 -5.38
C GLU A 324 -10.05 17.43 -6.77
N ARG A 325 -9.60 18.62 -7.14
CA ARG A 325 -8.96 18.88 -8.45
C ARG A 325 -7.62 18.15 -8.56
N GLU A 326 -6.79 18.23 -7.54
CA GLU A 326 -5.49 17.54 -7.52
C GLU A 326 -5.69 16.02 -7.56
N THR A 327 -6.63 15.50 -6.77
CA THR A 327 -6.97 14.06 -6.78
C THR A 327 -7.40 13.59 -8.16
N ALA A 328 -8.30 14.34 -8.81
CA ALA A 328 -8.75 14.02 -10.17
C ALA A 328 -7.60 14.04 -11.18
N THR A 329 -6.68 15.00 -11.05
CA THR A 329 -5.50 15.11 -11.92
C THR A 329 -4.63 13.86 -11.83
N TRP A 330 -4.31 13.39 -10.62
CA TRP A 330 -3.51 12.20 -10.43
C TRP A 330 -4.22 10.95 -10.97
N CYS A 331 -5.53 10.83 -10.76
CA CYS A 331 -6.32 9.77 -11.38
C CYS A 331 -6.21 9.78 -12.90
N ARG A 332 -6.33 10.95 -13.53
CA ARG A 332 -6.23 11.11 -14.99
C ARG A 332 -4.84 10.79 -15.52
N GLU A 333 -3.78 11.17 -14.80
CA GLU A 333 -2.42 10.79 -15.16
C GLU A 333 -2.24 9.26 -15.13
N ILE A 334 -2.78 8.59 -14.11
CA ILE A 334 -2.74 7.14 -14.00
C ILE A 334 -3.52 6.48 -15.14
N LEU A 335 -4.71 6.98 -15.48
CA LEU A 335 -5.59 6.41 -16.52
C LEU A 335 -4.98 6.42 -17.93
N ARG A 336 -3.97 7.27 -18.18
CA ARG A 336 -3.24 7.33 -19.46
C ARG A 336 -2.13 6.28 -19.58
N ASN A 337 -1.77 5.64 -18.47
CA ASN A 337 -0.73 4.63 -18.46
C ASN A 337 -1.29 3.25 -18.80
N SER A 338 -0.41 2.32 -19.19
CA SER A 338 -0.81 0.94 -19.50
C SER A 338 -1.44 0.26 -18.26
N PRO A 339 -2.71 -0.17 -18.32
CA PRO A 339 -3.38 -0.80 -17.17
C PRO A 339 -2.70 -2.10 -16.75
N THR A 340 -2.17 -2.86 -17.72
CA THR A 340 -1.39 -4.09 -17.45
C THR A 340 -0.09 -3.78 -16.73
N ALA A 341 0.62 -2.72 -17.14
CA ALA A 341 1.87 -2.32 -16.49
C ALA A 341 1.63 -1.87 -15.04
N LEU A 342 0.58 -1.06 -14.81
CA LEU A 342 0.18 -0.63 -13.48
C LEU A 342 -0.18 -1.81 -12.57
N ARG A 343 -0.99 -2.76 -13.06
CA ARG A 343 -1.35 -3.99 -12.32
C ARG A 343 -0.10 -4.77 -11.88
N LEU A 344 0.80 -5.06 -12.82
CA LEU A 344 2.01 -5.84 -12.53
C LEU A 344 2.94 -5.09 -11.58
N THR A 345 3.06 -3.77 -11.73
CA THR A 345 3.87 -2.93 -10.84
C THR A 345 3.31 -2.97 -9.42
N LYS A 346 1.99 -2.80 -9.24
CA LYS A 346 1.33 -2.94 -7.94
C LYS A 346 1.55 -4.33 -7.34
N ASN A 347 1.40 -5.40 -8.12
CA ASN A 347 1.65 -6.76 -7.64
C ASN A 347 3.12 -6.96 -7.22
N ALA A 348 4.07 -6.43 -7.97
CA ALA A 348 5.50 -6.53 -7.65
C ALA A 348 5.86 -5.76 -6.37
N LEU A 349 5.30 -4.56 -6.18
CA LEU A 349 5.47 -3.78 -4.95
C LEU A 349 4.94 -4.55 -3.72
N ASN A 350 3.74 -5.13 -3.82
CA ASN A 350 3.17 -5.95 -2.75
C ASN A 350 3.97 -7.24 -2.49
N ALA A 351 4.51 -7.87 -3.53
CA ALA A 351 5.33 -9.08 -3.40
C ALA A 351 6.61 -8.87 -2.58
N ALA A 352 7.12 -7.64 -2.50
CA ALA A 352 8.26 -7.31 -1.65
C ALA A 352 7.94 -7.36 -0.15
N GLU A 353 6.66 -7.29 0.23
CA GLU A 353 6.20 -7.26 1.63
C GLU A 353 5.40 -8.51 2.04
N ASP A 354 4.59 -9.06 1.12
CA ASP A 354 3.52 -10.00 1.45
C ASP A 354 3.91 -11.48 1.31
N GLY A 355 5.18 -11.75 1.01
CA GLY A 355 5.71 -13.10 0.83
C GLY A 355 4.89 -13.91 -0.20
N GLN A 356 4.42 -15.09 0.20
CA GLN A 356 3.67 -15.98 -0.70
C GLN A 356 2.36 -15.35 -1.20
N ALA A 357 1.69 -14.49 -0.43
CA ALA A 357 0.46 -13.85 -0.88
C ALA A 357 0.73 -12.83 -2.01
N GLY A 358 1.81 -12.06 -1.92
CA GLY A 358 2.18 -11.15 -3.00
C GLY A 358 2.73 -11.89 -4.23
N ILE A 359 3.46 -12.99 -4.03
CA ILE A 359 3.87 -13.88 -5.14
C ILE A 359 2.64 -14.49 -5.82
N GLN A 360 1.58 -14.83 -5.08
CA GLN A 360 0.33 -15.35 -5.65
C GLN A 360 -0.31 -14.33 -6.60
N ASP A 361 -0.36 -13.06 -6.22
CA ASP A 361 -0.96 -12.01 -7.07
C ASP A 361 -0.11 -11.74 -8.32
N LEU A 362 1.22 -11.64 -8.15
CA LEU A 362 2.15 -11.45 -9.28
C LEU A 362 2.13 -12.66 -10.23
N GLY A 363 2.17 -13.88 -9.67
CA GLY A 363 2.11 -15.13 -10.42
C GLY A 363 0.78 -15.29 -11.17
N GLY A 364 -0.34 -14.92 -10.55
CA GLY A 364 -1.65 -14.89 -11.19
C GLY A 364 -1.69 -13.95 -12.39
N SER A 365 -1.12 -12.75 -12.27
CA SER A 365 -0.98 -11.80 -13.39
C SER A 365 -0.04 -12.34 -14.49
N ALA A 366 1.04 -13.04 -14.13
CA ALA A 366 1.91 -13.69 -15.11
C ALA A 366 1.21 -14.84 -15.86
N THR A 367 0.41 -15.65 -15.16
CA THR A 367 -0.44 -16.68 -15.79
C THR A 367 -1.45 -16.06 -16.77
N MET A 368 -2.08 -14.95 -16.40
CA MET A 368 -3.00 -14.22 -17.29
C MET A 368 -2.30 -13.80 -18.59
N LEU A 369 -1.08 -13.26 -18.52
CA LEU A 369 -0.30 -12.90 -19.69
C LEU A 369 0.08 -14.12 -20.53
N PHE A 370 0.52 -15.21 -19.90
CA PHE A 370 0.87 -16.44 -20.59
C PHE A 370 -0.31 -17.01 -21.38
N TYR A 371 -1.54 -16.93 -20.84
CA TYR A 371 -2.75 -17.38 -21.53
C TYR A 371 -3.11 -16.55 -22.78
N GLN A 372 -2.52 -15.37 -22.97
CA GLN A 372 -2.65 -14.57 -24.19
C GLN A 372 -1.61 -14.94 -25.26
N SER A 373 -0.62 -15.79 -24.93
CA SER A 373 0.42 -16.20 -25.86
C SER A 373 -0.01 -17.33 -26.81
N GLY A 374 0.66 -17.44 -27.95
CA GLY A 374 0.49 -18.57 -28.87
C GLY A 374 0.86 -19.91 -28.22
N GLU A 375 1.87 -19.93 -27.33
CA GLU A 375 2.30 -21.12 -26.61
C GLU A 375 1.23 -21.63 -25.64
N GLY A 376 0.65 -20.73 -24.85
CA GLY A 376 -0.48 -21.07 -23.97
C GLY A 376 -1.70 -21.58 -24.74
N ALA A 377 -1.99 -20.97 -25.90
CA ALA A 377 -3.09 -21.39 -26.76
C ALA A 377 -2.89 -22.80 -27.36
N GLU A 378 -1.65 -23.17 -27.71
CA GLU A 378 -1.32 -24.50 -28.22
C GLU A 378 -1.57 -25.59 -27.18
N GLY A 379 -1.13 -25.39 -25.93
CA GLY A 379 -1.37 -26.33 -24.84
C GLY A 379 -2.87 -26.59 -24.62
N ARG A 380 -3.68 -25.52 -24.59
CA ARG A 380 -5.15 -25.62 -24.48
C ARG A 380 -5.75 -26.40 -25.66
N ARG A 381 -5.36 -26.05 -26.89
CA ARG A 381 -5.89 -26.66 -28.11
C ARG A 381 -5.55 -28.15 -28.19
N ALA A 382 -4.30 -28.52 -27.96
CA ALA A 382 -3.85 -29.90 -28.00
C ALA A 382 -4.60 -30.80 -27.01
N PHE A 383 -4.86 -30.29 -25.80
CA PHE A 383 -5.68 -30.99 -24.79
C PHE A 383 -7.11 -31.25 -25.28
N LEU A 384 -7.79 -30.22 -25.82
CA LEU A 384 -9.17 -30.35 -26.32
C LEU A 384 -9.25 -31.28 -27.54
N GLU A 385 -8.26 -31.23 -28.42
CA GLU A 385 -8.14 -32.06 -29.62
C GLU A 385 -7.59 -33.47 -29.33
N LYS A 386 -7.22 -33.76 -28.07
CA LYS A 386 -6.61 -35.03 -27.63
C LYS A 386 -5.39 -35.45 -28.45
N ARG A 387 -4.54 -34.48 -28.79
CA ARG A 387 -3.26 -34.70 -29.47
C ARG A 387 -2.09 -34.24 -28.60
N ALA A 388 -0.88 -34.70 -28.94
CA ALA A 388 0.32 -34.13 -28.34
C ALA A 388 0.45 -32.64 -28.75
N PRO A 389 0.84 -31.73 -27.82
CA PRO A 389 1.16 -30.36 -28.17
C PRO A 389 2.48 -30.28 -28.94
N ASP A 390 2.56 -29.38 -29.92
CA ASP A 390 3.81 -29.07 -30.61
C ASP A 390 4.38 -27.74 -30.12
N PHE A 391 5.28 -27.81 -29.14
CA PHE A 391 6.00 -26.64 -28.64
C PHE A 391 7.31 -26.36 -29.38
N SER A 392 7.68 -27.16 -30.39
CA SER A 392 8.93 -26.95 -31.14
C SER A 392 8.92 -25.66 -31.97
N GLN A 393 7.73 -25.14 -32.28
CA GLN A 393 7.52 -23.88 -32.99
C GLN A 393 7.82 -22.62 -32.17
N PHE A 394 7.96 -22.74 -30.84
CA PHE A 394 8.22 -21.60 -29.96
C PHE A 394 9.71 -21.52 -29.60
N GLN A 395 10.33 -20.37 -29.89
CA GLN A 395 11.73 -20.14 -29.56
C GLN A 395 11.90 -20.03 -28.04
N ARG A 396 12.89 -20.74 -27.48
CA ARG A 396 13.30 -20.57 -26.09
C ARG A 396 14.14 -19.29 -25.98
N PHE A 397 13.60 -18.27 -25.33
CA PHE A 397 14.32 -17.03 -25.04
C PHE A 397 15.41 -17.27 -23.97
N PRO A 398 16.53 -16.51 -24.01
CA PRO A 398 17.68 -16.69 -23.12
C PRO A 398 17.42 -16.32 -21.66
#